data_AF-A0AA41A361-F1
#
_entry.id   AF-A0AA41A361-F1
#
_cell.length_a   1.000
_cell.length_b   1.000
_cell.length_c   1.000
_cell.angle_alpha   90.00
_cell.angle_beta   90.00
_cell.angle_gamma   90.00
#
_symmetry.space_group_name_H-M   'P 1'
#
loop_
_entity.id
_entity.type
_entity.pdbx_description
1 polymer ?
#
loop_
_entity_poly.entity_id
_entity_poly.type
_entity_poly.pdbx_seq_one_letter_code
_entity_poly.pdbx_strand_id
1 'polypeptide(L)'
;MRRLSLASLAPIVGAAALSGCIPAAPRPEAAPPVRQPPRPAPPAPRPVLGSDWRDWPLTPGDWRYQRAAQGSVAIFGTAGVTRLTLACDPRTRQIRLGRPASVAGAVTIRTSSTTRSLTAHAVAGGAELSLPVADPLLDAMAFSRGRFTIEQSGQVPLVIPAYAEIGRVIEDCRG
;
A
#
# COMPACT_ATOMS: atom_id res chain seq x y z
N MET A 1 -95.10 66.46 37.80
CA MET A 1 -95.49 65.39 38.73
C MET A 1 -95.17 64.05 38.08
N ARG A 2 -94.32 63.25 38.74
CA ARG A 2 -93.97 61.87 38.38
C ARG A 2 -95.22 60.99 38.31
N ARG A 3 -95.26 60.02 37.39
CA ARG A 3 -95.73 58.64 37.62
C ARG A 3 -95.10 57.70 36.58
N LEU A 4 -94.40 56.71 37.10
CA LEU A 4 -93.73 55.60 36.41
C LEU A 4 -94.74 54.51 36.02
N SER A 5 -94.38 53.68 35.04
CA SER A 5 -94.60 52.21 34.98
C SER A 5 -93.71 51.66 33.84
N LEU A 6 -92.68 50.84 34.10
CA LEU A 6 -92.70 49.36 34.23
C LEU A 6 -93.27 48.70 32.96
N ALA A 7 -92.63 47.75 32.28
CA ALA A 7 -91.49 46.90 32.57
C ALA A 7 -91.12 46.16 31.27
N SER A 8 -89.93 45.58 31.18
CA SER A 8 -89.75 44.12 30.98
C SER A 8 -88.45 43.74 30.26
N LEU A 9 -87.72 42.82 30.91
CA LEU A 9 -87.02 41.65 30.33
C LEU A 9 -85.85 41.93 29.35
N ALA A 10 -84.66 41.35 29.45
CA ALA A 10 -84.06 40.29 30.26
C ALA A 10 -82.52 40.33 30.01
N PRO A 11 -81.70 39.52 30.71
CA PRO A 11 -80.25 39.69 30.89
C PRO A 11 -79.43 38.91 29.85
N ILE A 12 -78.14 39.22 29.71
CA ILE A 12 -77.03 38.32 29.29
C ILE A 12 -75.73 39.08 29.66
N VAL A 13 -75.10 38.76 30.79
CA VAL A 13 -74.06 37.72 30.96
C VAL A 13 -72.74 38.08 30.27
N GLY A 14 -71.81 38.52 31.12
CA GLY A 14 -70.35 38.47 31.08
C GLY A 14 -69.61 38.12 29.79
N ALA A 15 -68.80 39.06 29.34
CA ALA A 15 -67.54 38.78 28.64
C ALA A 15 -66.41 39.51 29.37
N ALA A 16 -65.77 38.81 30.31
CA ALA A 16 -64.54 39.26 30.93
C ALA A 16 -63.44 39.25 29.86
N ALA A 17 -62.93 40.43 29.52
CA ALA A 17 -61.79 40.59 28.62
C ALA A 17 -60.53 40.06 29.30
N LEU A 18 -60.15 38.82 28.99
CA LEU A 18 -58.82 38.29 29.30
C LEU A 18 -57.82 38.96 28.35
N SER A 19 -57.12 39.99 28.84
CA SER A 19 -55.94 40.55 28.19
C SER A 19 -54.78 39.55 28.28
N GLY A 20 -54.74 38.58 27.36
CA GLY A 20 -53.61 37.68 27.20
C GLY A 20 -52.42 38.43 26.61
N CYS A 21 -51.43 38.76 27.44
CA CYS A 21 -50.11 39.18 26.96
C CYS A 21 -49.44 37.98 26.29
N ILE A 22 -49.35 38.00 24.96
CA ILE A 22 -48.62 36.99 24.19
C ILE A 22 -47.14 37.37 24.20
N PRO A 23 -46.23 36.56 24.76
CA PRO A 23 -44.80 36.80 24.65
C PRO A 23 -44.35 36.60 23.21
N ALA A 24 -43.56 37.53 22.68
CA ALA A 24 -43.01 37.44 21.32
C ALA A 24 -42.12 36.19 21.19
N ALA A 25 -42.35 35.39 20.16
CA ALA A 25 -41.55 34.20 19.88
C ALA A 25 -40.08 34.60 19.56
N PRO A 26 -39.08 33.90 20.12
CA PRO A 26 -37.68 34.17 19.80
C PRO A 26 -37.41 33.91 18.32
N ARG A 27 -36.72 34.86 17.67
CA ARG A 27 -36.31 34.78 16.26
C ARG A 27 -35.35 33.59 16.09
N PRO A 28 -35.55 32.70 15.09
CA PRO A 28 -34.60 31.63 14.81
C PRO A 28 -33.24 32.21 14.44
N GLU A 29 -32.20 31.90 15.22
CA GLU A 29 -30.80 32.18 14.89
C GLU A 29 -30.41 31.43 13.61
N ALA A 30 -29.81 32.12 12.64
CA ALA A 30 -29.32 31.45 11.44
C ALA A 30 -28.18 30.50 11.81
N ALA A 31 -28.29 29.22 11.44
CA ALA A 31 -27.26 28.23 11.70
C ALA A 31 -25.93 28.64 11.03
N PRO A 32 -24.78 28.48 11.71
CA PRO A 32 -23.48 28.82 11.14
C PRO A 32 -23.19 27.98 9.88
N PRO A 33 -22.52 28.53 8.86
CA PRO A 33 -22.22 27.81 7.64
C PRO A 33 -21.31 26.61 7.93
N VAL A 34 -21.76 25.41 7.55
CA VAL A 34 -20.99 24.18 7.68
C VAL A 34 -19.79 24.23 6.73
N ARG A 35 -18.57 24.21 7.27
CA ARG A 35 -17.33 24.19 6.48
C ARG A 35 -17.16 22.80 5.86
N GLN A 36 -17.26 22.70 4.53
CA GLN A 36 -17.03 21.43 3.84
C GLN A 36 -15.55 21.02 3.96
N PRO A 37 -15.24 19.75 4.25
CA PRO A 37 -13.88 19.26 4.25
C PRO A 37 -13.27 19.40 2.84
N PRO A 38 -11.97 19.73 2.72
CA PRO A 38 -11.31 19.84 1.43
C PRO A 38 -11.37 18.50 0.70
N ARG A 39 -11.69 18.55 -0.60
CA ARG A 39 -11.74 17.37 -1.47
C ARG A 39 -10.36 16.69 -1.48
N PRO A 40 -10.28 15.34 -1.35
CA PRO A 40 -9.01 14.63 -1.49
C PRO A 40 -8.35 14.96 -2.84
N ALA A 41 -7.05 15.26 -2.81
CA ALA A 41 -6.28 15.50 -4.03
C ALA A 41 -6.25 14.22 -4.89
N PRO A 42 -6.22 14.34 -6.23
CA PRO A 42 -6.00 13.19 -7.11
C PRO A 42 -4.68 12.47 -6.75
N PRO A 43 -4.63 11.13 -6.81
CA PRO A 43 -3.40 10.39 -6.59
C PRO A 43 -2.34 10.76 -7.62
N ALA A 44 -1.08 10.83 -7.20
CA ALA A 44 0.03 11.16 -8.09
C ALA A 44 0.14 10.15 -9.25
N PRO A 45 0.53 10.59 -10.47
CA PRO A 45 0.79 9.69 -11.59
C PRO A 45 1.87 8.67 -11.22
N ARG A 46 1.69 7.41 -11.63
CA ARG A 46 2.74 6.39 -11.47
C ARG A 46 3.91 6.74 -12.41
N PRO A 47 5.17 6.64 -11.96
CA PRO A 47 6.31 6.87 -12.84
C PRO A 47 6.24 5.94 -14.05
N VAL A 48 6.30 6.51 -15.26
CA VAL A 48 6.48 5.75 -16.48
C VAL A 48 7.94 5.31 -16.52
N LEU A 49 8.19 4.00 -16.60
CA LEU A 49 9.54 3.48 -16.76
C LEU A 49 10.05 3.85 -18.16
N GLY A 50 11.24 4.44 -18.22
CA GLY A 50 11.91 4.76 -19.49
C GLY A 50 12.36 3.51 -20.25
N SER A 51 12.91 3.71 -21.45
CA SER A 51 13.40 2.62 -22.29
C SER A 51 14.67 1.96 -21.76
N ASP A 52 15.58 2.71 -21.13
CA ASP A 52 16.76 2.15 -20.47
C ASP A 52 16.44 1.76 -19.01
N TRP A 53 16.56 0.46 -18.73
CA TRP A 53 16.36 -0.12 -17.41
C TRP A 53 17.36 0.38 -16.36
N ARG A 54 18.53 0.85 -16.80
CA ARG A 54 19.58 1.33 -15.88
C ARG A 54 19.18 2.62 -15.17
N ASP A 55 18.33 3.41 -15.81
CA ASP A 55 17.81 4.68 -15.29
C ASP A 55 16.55 4.49 -14.46
N TRP A 56 16.03 3.26 -14.36
CA TRP A 56 14.87 2.99 -13.52
C TRP A 56 15.21 3.23 -12.05
N PRO A 57 14.29 3.85 -11.28
CA PRO A 57 14.51 4.06 -9.87
C PRO A 57 14.64 2.72 -9.15
N LEU A 58 15.57 2.66 -8.19
CA LEU A 58 15.70 1.49 -7.33
C LEU A 58 14.38 1.21 -6.64
N THR A 59 14.03 -0.07 -6.53
CA THR A 59 12.90 -0.50 -5.73
C THR A 59 13.18 -0.12 -4.27
N PRO A 60 12.23 0.54 -3.57
CA PRO A 60 12.43 0.87 -2.16
C PRO A 60 12.73 -0.39 -1.32
N GLY A 61 13.84 -0.36 -0.62
CA GLY A 61 14.28 -1.44 0.26
C GLY A 61 15.79 -1.45 0.45
N ASP A 62 16.23 -2.22 1.42
CA ASP A 62 17.63 -2.54 1.64
C ASP A 62 17.81 -4.04 1.89
N TRP A 63 19.04 -4.52 1.74
CA TRP A 63 19.39 -5.89 1.99
C TRP A 63 19.67 -6.13 3.47
N ARG A 64 19.17 -7.27 3.96
CA ARG A 64 19.49 -7.80 5.29
C ARG A 64 19.92 -9.23 5.17
N TYR A 65 21.19 -9.49 5.45
CA TYR A 65 21.75 -10.83 5.53
C TYR A 65 21.51 -11.44 6.92
N GLN A 66 21.21 -12.75 6.95
CA GLN A 66 21.08 -13.55 8.16
C GLN A 66 21.66 -14.95 7.91
N ARG A 67 22.39 -15.48 8.90
CA ARG A 67 22.67 -16.91 8.98
C ARG A 67 21.47 -17.62 9.61
N ALA A 68 21.14 -18.81 9.11
CA ALA A 68 20.12 -19.70 9.64
C ALA A 68 20.69 -21.11 9.82
N ALA A 69 20.05 -21.93 10.64
CA ALA A 69 20.46 -23.33 10.83
C ALA A 69 20.42 -24.14 9.51
N GLN A 70 19.55 -23.73 8.58
CA GLN A 70 19.35 -24.33 7.27
C GLN A 70 20.11 -23.63 6.12
N GLY A 71 21.06 -22.74 6.40
CA GLY A 71 21.86 -22.05 5.37
C GLY A 71 21.99 -20.55 5.62
N SER A 72 22.16 -19.77 4.57
CA SER A 72 22.20 -18.31 4.62
C SER A 72 21.04 -17.71 3.84
N VAL A 73 20.57 -16.52 4.25
CA VAL A 73 19.50 -15.81 3.56
C VAL A 73 19.79 -14.31 3.52
N ALA A 74 19.56 -13.70 2.36
CA ALA A 74 19.49 -12.27 2.18
C ALA A 74 18.06 -11.89 1.85
N ILE A 75 17.52 -10.91 2.57
CA ILE A 75 16.14 -10.43 2.43
C ILE A 75 16.21 -8.99 1.98
N PHE A 76 15.58 -8.68 0.85
CA PHE A 76 15.46 -7.32 0.35
C PHE A 76 14.05 -6.79 0.61
N GLY A 77 13.96 -5.59 1.17
CA GLY A 77 12.68 -4.96 1.45
C GLY A 77 12.78 -3.73 2.34
N THR A 78 11.63 -3.18 2.70
CA THR A 78 11.50 -2.11 3.70
C THR A 78 11.02 -2.71 5.01
N ALA A 79 11.18 -2.01 6.14
CA ALA A 79 10.79 -2.51 7.47
C ALA A 79 9.40 -3.18 7.46
N GLY A 80 9.36 -4.49 7.67
CA GLY A 80 8.14 -5.31 7.68
C GLY A 80 7.62 -5.82 6.33
N VAL A 81 8.21 -5.39 5.20
CA VAL A 81 7.76 -5.76 3.84
C VAL A 81 8.90 -6.38 3.05
N THR A 82 8.89 -7.70 2.94
CA THR A 82 9.81 -8.46 2.07
C THR A 82 9.38 -8.35 0.61
N ARG A 83 10.31 -8.02 -0.28
CA ARG A 83 10.08 -7.94 -1.73
C ARG A 83 10.82 -9.03 -2.51
N LEU A 84 11.97 -9.47 -2.00
CA LEU A 84 12.78 -10.51 -2.59
C LEU A 84 13.56 -11.24 -1.50
N THR A 85 13.70 -12.56 -1.64
CA THR A 85 14.58 -13.39 -0.81
C THR A 85 15.57 -14.12 -1.68
N LEU A 86 16.81 -14.20 -1.22
CA LEU A 86 17.86 -15.05 -1.77
C LEU A 86 18.32 -15.99 -0.66
N ALA A 87 18.06 -17.28 -0.79
CA ALA A 87 18.35 -18.26 0.26
C ALA A 87 19.20 -19.41 -0.27
N CYS A 88 20.25 -19.78 0.45
CA CYS A 88 20.98 -21.01 0.19
C CYS A 88 20.25 -22.20 0.82
N ASP A 89 20.08 -23.26 0.02
CA ASP A 89 19.81 -24.60 0.50
C ASP A 89 21.10 -25.44 0.43
N PRO A 90 21.78 -25.66 1.56
CA PRO A 90 23.04 -26.39 1.58
C PRO A 90 22.87 -27.88 1.29
N ARG A 91 21.66 -28.45 1.48
CA ARG A 91 21.41 -29.88 1.23
C ARG A 91 21.37 -30.20 -0.26
N THR A 92 20.79 -29.29 -1.04
CA THR A 92 20.65 -29.44 -2.49
C THR A 92 21.67 -28.62 -3.28
N ARG A 93 22.48 -27.79 -2.60
CA ARG A 93 23.43 -26.84 -3.20
C ARG A 93 22.75 -25.94 -4.23
N GLN A 94 21.60 -25.41 -3.86
CA GLN A 94 20.82 -24.49 -4.68
C GLN A 94 20.62 -23.15 -3.99
N ILE A 95 20.62 -22.09 -4.80
CA ILE A 95 20.16 -20.78 -4.39
C ILE A 95 18.71 -20.63 -4.83
N ARG A 96 17.83 -20.36 -3.88
CA ARG A 96 16.41 -20.08 -4.12
C ARG A 96 16.17 -18.58 -4.11
N LEU A 97 15.48 -18.10 -5.13
CA LEU A 97 15.08 -16.72 -5.28
C LEU A 97 13.56 -16.62 -5.17
N GLY A 98 13.09 -16.09 -4.04
CA GLY A 98 11.66 -16.01 -3.71
C GLY A 98 11.11 -14.60 -3.83
N ARG A 99 9.91 -14.47 -4.40
CA ARG A 99 9.18 -13.20 -4.49
C ARG A 99 7.80 -13.35 -3.86
N PRO A 100 7.55 -12.73 -2.69
CA PRO A 100 6.24 -12.75 -2.05
C PRO A 100 5.16 -12.13 -2.93
N ALA A 101 3.92 -12.61 -2.79
CA ALA A 101 2.74 -12.13 -3.53
C ALA A 101 2.92 -12.08 -5.07
N SER A 102 3.83 -12.90 -5.59
CA SER A 102 4.03 -13.15 -7.03
C SER A 102 3.33 -14.45 -7.44
N VAL A 103 3.27 -14.69 -8.75
CA VAL A 103 2.63 -15.85 -9.37
C VAL A 103 3.67 -16.70 -10.10
N ALA A 104 3.36 -17.97 -10.35
CA ALA A 104 4.21 -18.80 -11.21
C ALA A 104 4.27 -18.23 -12.64
N GLY A 105 5.37 -18.48 -13.35
CA GLY A 105 5.51 -18.12 -14.76
C GLY A 105 6.91 -17.69 -15.14
N ALA A 106 7.03 -17.15 -16.35
CA ALA A 106 8.30 -16.65 -16.87
C ALA A 106 8.77 -15.40 -16.09
N VAL A 107 10.02 -15.44 -15.65
CA VAL A 107 10.71 -14.34 -14.95
C VAL A 107 11.98 -14.02 -15.72
N THR A 108 12.17 -12.75 -16.08
CA THR A 108 13.41 -12.28 -16.70
C THR A 108 14.29 -11.62 -15.66
N ILE A 109 15.52 -12.11 -15.53
CA ILE A 109 16.57 -11.47 -14.74
C ILE A 109 17.52 -10.76 -15.70
N ARG A 110 17.67 -9.45 -15.54
CA ARG A 110 18.54 -8.61 -16.36
C ARG A 110 19.63 -8.00 -15.51
N THR A 111 20.87 -8.31 -15.82
CA THR A 111 22.08 -7.81 -15.14
C THR A 111 22.86 -6.93 -16.11
N SER A 112 23.98 -6.36 -15.65
CA SER A 112 24.84 -5.56 -16.52
C SER A 112 25.58 -6.35 -17.61
N SER A 113 25.69 -7.67 -17.48
CA SER A 113 26.41 -8.56 -18.41
C SER A 113 25.50 -9.59 -19.11
N THR A 114 24.40 -9.97 -18.48
CA THR A 114 23.54 -11.07 -18.93
C THR A 114 22.05 -10.76 -18.73
N THR A 115 21.22 -11.18 -19.69
CA THR A 115 19.76 -11.23 -19.56
C THR A 115 19.31 -12.68 -19.74
N ARG A 116 18.56 -13.22 -18.78
CA ARG A 116 18.10 -14.61 -18.84
C ARG A 116 16.63 -14.72 -18.41
N SER A 117 15.86 -15.48 -19.18
CA SER A 117 14.50 -15.88 -18.81
C SER A 117 14.55 -17.22 -18.06
N LEU A 118 13.85 -17.30 -16.95
CA LEU A 118 13.71 -18.44 -16.07
C LEU A 118 12.22 -18.70 -15.81
N THR A 119 11.91 -19.83 -15.19
CA THR A 119 10.55 -20.15 -14.76
C THR A 119 10.50 -20.15 -13.24
N ALA A 120 9.62 -19.33 -12.66
CA ALA A 120 9.27 -19.40 -11.25
C ALA A 120 8.06 -20.30 -11.05
N HIS A 121 8.07 -21.07 -9.97
CA HIS A 121 7.00 -21.96 -9.55
C HIS A 121 6.24 -21.36 -8.38
N ALA A 122 4.94 -21.67 -8.27
CA ALA A 122 4.12 -21.19 -7.17
C ALA A 122 4.53 -21.89 -5.86
N VAL A 123 4.63 -21.12 -4.79
CA VAL A 123 4.88 -21.58 -3.43
C VAL A 123 3.89 -20.92 -2.47
N ALA A 124 3.82 -21.38 -1.22
CA ALA A 124 2.98 -20.73 -0.21
C ALA A 124 3.39 -19.25 -0.05
N GLY A 125 2.45 -18.35 -0.36
CA GLY A 125 2.66 -16.90 -0.22
C GLY A 125 3.39 -16.20 -1.37
N GLY A 126 3.71 -16.86 -2.48
CA GLY A 126 4.34 -16.21 -3.64
C GLY A 126 4.82 -17.17 -4.72
N ALA A 127 5.93 -16.79 -5.36
CA ALA A 127 6.62 -17.62 -6.36
C ALA A 127 8.12 -17.67 -6.10
N GLU A 128 8.75 -18.77 -6.52
CA GLU A 128 10.17 -19.03 -6.30
C GLU A 128 10.80 -19.70 -7.52
N LEU A 129 12.07 -19.39 -7.78
CA LEU A 129 12.91 -20.14 -8.70
C LEU A 129 14.17 -20.63 -7.99
N SER A 130 14.75 -21.71 -8.49
CA SER A 130 15.98 -22.28 -7.95
C SER A 130 17.07 -22.31 -9.01
N LEU A 131 18.28 -21.93 -8.61
CA LEU A 131 19.48 -21.99 -9.43
C LEU A 131 20.49 -22.93 -8.75
N PRO A 132 21.15 -23.83 -9.50
CA PRO A 132 22.32 -24.53 -8.98
C PRO A 132 23.36 -23.50 -8.49
N VAL A 133 24.08 -23.80 -7.40
CA VAL A 133 25.08 -22.85 -6.85
C VAL A 133 26.21 -22.49 -7.84
N ALA A 134 26.45 -23.34 -8.83
CA ALA A 134 27.41 -23.12 -9.89
C ALA A 134 26.84 -22.34 -11.10
N ASP A 135 25.57 -21.91 -11.06
CA ASP A 135 24.96 -21.18 -12.17
C ASP A 135 25.61 -19.79 -12.33
N PRO A 136 26.14 -19.45 -13.52
CA PRO A 136 26.86 -18.19 -13.73
C PRO A 136 25.96 -16.94 -13.62
N LEU A 137 24.62 -17.10 -13.65
CA LEU A 137 23.72 -15.99 -13.40
C LEU A 137 23.89 -15.42 -11.97
N LEU A 138 24.25 -16.26 -11.00
CA LEU A 138 24.47 -15.83 -9.62
C LEU A 138 25.61 -14.81 -9.52
N ASP A 139 26.74 -15.09 -10.19
CA ASP A 139 27.86 -14.15 -10.26
C ASP A 139 27.49 -12.90 -11.07
N ALA A 140 26.74 -13.06 -12.18
CA ALA A 140 26.26 -11.91 -12.96
C ALA A 140 25.35 -10.96 -12.15
N MET A 141 24.56 -11.50 -11.22
CA MET A 141 23.77 -10.70 -10.27
C MET A 141 24.66 -10.00 -9.25
N ALA A 142 25.58 -10.74 -8.61
CA ALA A 142 26.46 -10.21 -7.55
C ALA A 142 27.40 -9.12 -8.06
N PHE A 143 27.89 -9.23 -9.30
CA PHE A 143 28.81 -8.26 -9.93
C PHE A 143 28.12 -7.28 -10.89
N SER A 144 26.78 -7.19 -10.85
CA SER A 144 26.08 -6.23 -11.70
C SER A 144 26.46 -4.79 -11.31
N ARG A 145 26.65 -3.92 -12.31
CA ARG A 145 27.00 -2.51 -12.08
C ARG A 145 25.85 -1.74 -11.45
N GLY A 146 25.86 -1.67 -10.12
CA GLY A 146 24.91 -0.92 -9.29
C GLY A 146 23.56 -1.63 -9.09
N ARG A 147 22.94 -2.14 -10.17
CA ARG A 147 21.61 -2.78 -10.10
C ARG A 147 21.41 -3.90 -11.11
N PHE A 148 20.38 -4.71 -10.88
CA PHE A 148 19.81 -5.66 -11.83
C PHE A 148 18.28 -5.64 -11.69
N THR A 149 17.55 -6.18 -12.68
CA THR A 149 16.09 -6.24 -12.64
C THR A 149 15.57 -7.66 -12.56
N ILE A 150 14.41 -7.81 -11.93
CA ILE A 150 13.58 -9.01 -11.95
C ILE A 150 12.21 -8.60 -12.50
N GLU A 151 11.94 -9.03 -13.71
CA GLU A 151 10.78 -8.65 -14.51
C GLU A 151 9.85 -9.85 -14.68
N GLN A 152 8.55 -9.62 -14.52
CA GLN A 152 7.52 -10.63 -14.74
C GLN A 152 6.28 -9.95 -15.31
N SER A 153 5.63 -10.59 -16.28
CA SER A 153 4.42 -10.03 -16.91
C SER A 153 3.33 -9.76 -15.87
N GLY A 154 2.69 -8.60 -15.96
CA GLY A 154 1.64 -8.18 -15.03
C GLY A 154 2.14 -7.80 -13.63
N GLN A 155 3.45 -7.76 -13.39
CA GLN A 155 4.05 -7.36 -12.11
C GLN A 155 4.89 -6.09 -12.28
N VAL A 156 4.95 -5.27 -11.24
CA VAL A 156 5.90 -4.15 -11.20
C VAL A 156 7.33 -4.73 -11.20
N PRO A 157 8.24 -4.32 -12.11
CA PRO A 157 9.62 -4.77 -12.08
C PRO A 157 10.29 -4.48 -10.73
N LEU A 158 11.08 -5.43 -10.24
CA LEU A 158 11.98 -5.14 -9.12
C LEU A 158 13.31 -4.67 -9.71
N VAL A 159 13.77 -3.50 -9.30
CA VAL A 159 15.08 -2.94 -9.61
C VAL A 159 15.90 -3.02 -8.35
N ILE A 160 16.80 -3.99 -8.30
CA ILE A 160 17.46 -4.44 -7.08
C ILE A 160 18.91 -3.95 -7.07
N PRO A 161 19.38 -3.31 -5.99
CA PRO A 161 20.78 -2.97 -5.85
C PRO A 161 21.64 -4.23 -5.71
N ALA A 162 22.77 -4.27 -6.41
CA ALA A 162 23.71 -5.39 -6.38
C ALA A 162 24.70 -5.24 -5.21
N TYR A 163 24.20 -5.36 -3.97
CA TYR A 163 25.00 -5.23 -2.75
C TYR A 163 25.64 -6.56 -2.30
N ALA A 164 26.56 -6.46 -1.35
CA ALA A 164 27.44 -7.55 -0.92
C ALA A 164 26.69 -8.75 -0.31
N GLU A 165 25.48 -8.57 0.21
CA GLU A 165 24.66 -9.61 0.81
C GLU A 165 24.33 -10.74 -0.18
N ILE A 166 24.19 -10.41 -1.46
CA ILE A 166 23.96 -11.39 -2.54
C ILE A 166 25.17 -12.32 -2.64
N GLY A 167 26.37 -11.74 -2.76
CA GLY A 167 27.63 -12.48 -2.83
C GLY A 167 27.86 -13.32 -1.57
N ARG A 168 27.56 -12.78 -0.38
CA ARG A 168 27.69 -13.53 0.88
C ARG A 168 26.84 -14.80 0.91
N VAL A 169 25.58 -14.73 0.45
CA VAL A 169 24.71 -15.92 0.37
C VAL A 169 25.25 -16.93 -0.64
N ILE A 170 25.73 -16.47 -1.79
CA ILE A 170 26.30 -17.33 -2.84
C ILE A 170 27.54 -18.06 -2.32
N GLU A 171 28.47 -17.34 -1.69
CA GLU A 171 29.71 -17.91 -1.15
C GLU A 171 29.44 -18.90 -0.01
N ASP A 172 28.57 -18.57 0.95
CA ASP A 172 28.15 -19.52 1.99
C ASP A 172 27.56 -20.83 1.40
N CYS A 173 26.95 -20.75 0.21
CA CYS A 173 26.38 -21.92 -0.45
C CYS A 173 27.40 -22.73 -1.26
N ARG A 174 28.50 -22.09 -1.65
CA ARG A 174 29.61 -22.74 -2.35
C ARG A 174 30.42 -23.61 -1.38
N GLY A 175 30.53 -23.19 -0.12
CA GLY A 175 31.25 -23.89 0.95
C GLY A 175 32.64 -23.35 1.12
#